data_AF-A0A7M3ZV16-F1
#
_entry.id   AF-A0A7M3ZV16-F1
#
_cell.length_a   1.000
_cell.length_b   1.000
_cell.length_c   1.000
_cell.angle_alpha   90.00
_cell.angle_beta   90.00
_cell.angle_gamma   90.00
#
_symmetry.space_group_name_H-M   'P 1'
#
loop_
_entity.id
_entity.type
_entity.pdbx_description
1 polymer ?
#
loop_
_entity_poly.entity_id
_entity_poly.type
_entity_poly.pdbx_seq_one_letter_code
_entity_poly.pdbx_strand_id
1 'polypeptide(L)' 'YGGYSGAPPNEKITWGKLGVDTPKFNIQSDASIVLPLMFGYVLDL' A
#
# COMPACT_ATOMS: atom_id res chain seq x y z
N TYR A 1 -12.51 6.12 11.44
CA TYR A 1 -13.02 4.75 11.67
C TYR A 1 -11.87 3.77 11.53
N GLY A 2 -11.10 3.53 12.60
CA GLY A 2 -9.87 2.70 12.59
C GLY A 2 -10.11 1.23 12.27
N GLY A 3 -10.44 0.93 11.02
CA GLY A 3 -10.64 -0.42 10.50
C GLY A 3 -9.36 -0.97 9.89
N TYR A 4 -9.20 -2.29 9.98
CA TYR A 4 -8.03 -3.01 9.46
C TYR A 4 -7.68 -2.66 8.00
N SER A 5 -8.70 -2.50 7.14
CA SER A 5 -8.51 -2.19 5.72
C SER A 5 -7.87 -0.82 5.48
N GLY A 6 -8.17 0.16 6.33
CA GLY A 6 -7.62 1.52 6.25
C GLY A 6 -6.40 1.77 7.13
N ALA A 7 -5.93 0.76 7.87
CA ALA A 7 -4.84 0.90 8.81
C ALA A 7 -3.53 1.28 8.09
N PRO A 8 -2.87 2.39 8.49
CA PRO A 8 -1.62 2.82 7.87
C PRO A 8 -0.50 1.80 8.14
N PRO A 9 0.56 1.77 7.31
CA PRO A 9 1.68 0.85 7.47
C PRO A 9 2.32 0.86 8.87
N ASN A 10 2.35 2.02 9.54
CA ASN A 10 2.89 2.14 10.90
C ASN A 10 2.09 1.32 11.93
N GLU A 11 0.78 1.22 11.78
CA GLU A 11 -0.06 0.37 12.62
C GLU A 11 0.21 -1.11 12.34
N LYS A 12 0.47 -1.47 11.08
CA LYS A 12 0.84 -2.84 10.71
C LYS A 12 2.21 -3.27 11.25
N ILE A 13 3.12 -2.32 11.51
CA ILE A 13 4.40 -2.57 12.18
C ILE A 13 4.20 -2.92 13.65
N THR A 14 3.31 -2.21 14.38
CA THR A 14 3.06 -2.53 15.80
C THR A 14 2.42 -3.90 15.99
N TRP A 15 1.75 -4.41 14.96
CA TRP A 15 1.21 -5.77 14.92
C TRP A 15 2.22 -6.84 14.50
N GLY A 16 3.46 -6.48 14.19
CA GLY A 16 4.50 -7.40 13.71
C GLY A 16 4.27 -7.94 12.28
N LYS A 17 3.40 -7.30 11.49
CA LYS A 17 3.09 -7.74 10.11
C LYS A 17 4.03 -7.17 9.04
N LEU A 18 4.74 -6.09 9.36
CA LEU A 18 5.74 -5.45 8.52
C LEU A 18 7.00 -5.16 9.33
N GLY A 19 8.16 -5.18 8.69
CA GLY A 19 9.42 -4.77 9.30
C GLY A 19 9.48 -3.24 9.50
N VAL A 20 10.25 -2.80 10.50
CA VAL A 20 10.44 -1.37 10.81
C VAL A 20 11.05 -0.63 9.62
N ASP A 21 12.02 -1.26 8.96
CA ASP A 21 12.79 -0.68 7.85
C ASP A 21 12.15 -0.89 6.47
N THR A 22 10.98 -1.54 6.39
CA THR A 22 10.30 -1.77 5.12
C THR A 22 9.87 -0.43 4.48
N PRO A 23 10.31 -0.10 3.25
CA PRO A 23 9.81 1.07 2.54
C PRO A 23 8.31 0.93 2.31
N LYS A 24 7.56 2.00 2.57
CA LYS A 24 6.08 1.96 2.57
C LYS A 24 5.48 3.20 1.93
N PHE A 25 4.52 2.97 1.05
CA PHE A 25 3.80 4.00 0.30
C PHE A 25 2.30 3.66 0.34
N ASN A 26 1.44 4.69 0.36
CA ASN A 26 -0.02 4.52 0.25
C ASN A 26 -0.52 5.35 -0.94
N ILE A 27 -1.20 4.71 -1.88
CA ILE A 27 -1.91 5.39 -2.97
C ILE A 27 -3.39 5.40 -2.60
N GLN A 28 -3.92 6.57 -2.23
CA GLN A 28 -5.32 6.74 -1.84
C GLN A 28 -6.18 7.08 -3.06
N SER A 29 -6.32 6.12 -3.97
CA SER A 29 -7.11 6.25 -5.21
C SER A 29 -7.78 4.92 -5.56
N ASP A 30 -8.73 4.95 -6.49
CA ASP A 30 -9.40 3.74 -6.99
C ASP A 30 -8.39 2.85 -7.73
N ALA A 31 -8.29 1.60 -7.29
CA ALA A 31 -7.36 0.62 -7.88
C ALA A 31 -7.60 0.41 -9.38
N SER A 32 -8.85 0.51 -9.85
CA SER A 32 -9.18 0.38 -11.27
C SER A 32 -8.57 1.48 -12.16
N ILE A 33 -8.21 2.62 -11.57
CA ILE A 33 -7.54 3.74 -12.26
C ILE A 33 -6.02 3.62 -12.13
N VAL A 34 -5.50 3.39 -10.91
CA VAL A 34 -4.05 3.46 -10.67
C VAL A 34 -3.29 2.19 -11.00
N LEU A 35 -3.91 1.01 -10.88
CA LEU A 35 -3.22 -0.26 -11.09
C LEU A 35 -2.76 -0.46 -12.54
N PRO A 36 -3.55 -0.12 -13.59
CA PRO A 36 -3.08 -0.21 -14.97
C PRO A 36 -1.87 0.69 -15.27
N LEU A 37 -1.84 1.91 -14.69
CA LEU A 37 -0.71 2.84 -14.86
C LEU A 37 0.57 2.30 -14.22
N MET A 38 0.45 1.71 -13.03
CA MET A 38 1.56 1.05 -12.34
C MET A 38 2.10 -0.13 -13.14
N PHE A 39 1.22 -0.95 -13.71
CA PHE A 39 1.62 -2.08 -14.56
C PHE A 39 2.37 -1.62 -15.81
N GLY A 40 1.87 -0.60 -16.50
CA GLY A 40 2.57 -0.05 -17.67
C GLY A 40 3.94 0.52 -17.34
N TYR A 41 4.13 1.12 -16.15
CA TYR A 41 5.41 1.72 -15.76
C TYR A 41 6.42 0.73 -15.16
N VAL A 42 5.95 -0.24 -14.35
CA VAL A 42 6.84 -1.13 -13.58
C VAL A 42 7.06 -2.47 -14.28
N LEU A 43 6.05 -2.96 -15.01
CA LEU A 43 6.08 -4.29 -15.61
C LEU A 43 6.23 -4.23 -17.15
N ASP A 44 6.30 -3.03 -17.75
CA ASP A 44 6.28 -2.82 -19.21
C ASP A 44 5.13 -3.57 -19.92
N LEU A 45 3.94 -3.57 -19.29
CA LEU A 45 2.71 -4.19 -19.81
C LEU A 45 1.90 -3.26 -20.72
#